data_AF-C6TLD0-F1
#
_entry.id   AF-C6TLD0-F1
#
_cell.length_a   1.000
_cell.length_b   1.000
_cell.length_c   1.000
_cell.angle_alpha   90.00
_cell.angle_beta   90.00
_cell.angle_gamma   90.00
#
_symmetry.space_group_name_H-M   'P 1'
#
loop_
_entity.id
_entity.type
_entity.pdbx_description
1 polymer ?
#
loop_
_entity_poly.entity_id
_entity_poly.type
_entity_poly.pdbx_seq_one_letter_code
_entity_poly.pdbx_strand_id
1 'polypeptide(L)'
;MLEAFYNNDVNGVYTRDFPNQPPIVFDYTDPNITSTTELAFKIAPKSTKVKTLKFNSTVQIVLQNTAIVSAENHPIHIHGFNFHVLAQGFGNYNATRDEPKFNLVNPQIRNTISVPVGGWSVVRFQANNPGVWLVHCHLETHLPWGLAMAFEVENGPTPSLSVPPPPADLPRC
;
A
#
# COMPACT_ATOMS: atom_id res chain seq x y z
N MET A 1 9.26 13.81 3.65
CA MET A 1 8.46 13.52 2.43
C MET A 1 7.36 14.54 2.19
N LEU A 2 6.49 14.82 3.17
CA LEU A 2 5.40 15.81 3.00
C LEU A 2 5.91 17.23 2.71
N GLU A 3 6.98 17.67 3.37
CA GLU A 3 7.63 18.97 3.07
C GLU A 3 8.16 19.03 1.63
N ALA A 4 8.83 17.97 1.17
CA ALA A 4 9.30 17.83 -0.21
C ALA A 4 8.15 17.86 -1.23
N PHE A 5 7.02 17.21 -0.91
CA PHE A 5 5.79 17.29 -1.70
C PHE A 5 5.25 18.73 -1.74
N TYR A 6 5.15 19.40 -0.58
CA TYR A 6 4.64 20.77 -0.46
C TYR A 6 5.47 21.76 -1.27
N ASN A 7 6.80 21.67 -1.19
CA ASN A 7 7.72 22.53 -1.94
C ASN A 7 7.86 22.16 -3.42
N ASN A 8 7.21 21.08 -3.86
CA ASN A 8 7.39 20.49 -5.19
C ASN A 8 8.87 20.20 -5.54
N ASP A 9 9.65 19.81 -4.53
CA ASP A 9 11.05 19.41 -4.67
C ASP A 9 11.27 18.05 -3.99
N VAL A 10 11.06 17.00 -4.76
CA VAL A 10 11.14 15.60 -4.30
C VAL A 10 12.50 14.96 -4.58
N ASN A 11 13.40 15.70 -5.23
CA ASN A 11 14.70 15.19 -5.67
C ASN A 11 15.53 14.73 -4.47
N GLY A 12 16.05 13.50 -4.55
CA GLY A 12 16.81 12.90 -3.45
C GLY A 12 15.98 12.42 -2.25
N VAL A 13 14.66 12.63 -2.24
CA VAL A 13 13.77 12.19 -1.15
C VAL A 13 13.02 10.91 -1.52
N TYR A 14 12.35 10.89 -2.68
CA TYR A 14 11.64 9.71 -3.20
C TYR A 14 11.36 9.81 -4.70
N THR A 15 10.99 8.68 -5.31
CA THR A 15 10.53 8.59 -6.70
C THR A 15 9.06 8.17 -6.76
N ARG A 16 8.35 8.57 -7.83
CA ARG A 16 6.90 8.29 -8.04
C ARG A 16 6.64 7.00 -8.83
N ASP A 17 7.61 6.10 -8.86
CA ASP A 17 7.63 4.90 -9.70
C ASP A 17 7.35 3.62 -8.90
N PHE A 18 6.54 3.71 -7.84
CA PHE A 18 6.03 2.50 -7.18
C PHE A 18 5.12 1.72 -8.16
N PRO A 19 5.35 0.43 -8.37
CA PRO A 19 4.67 -0.32 -9.42
C PRO A 19 3.18 -0.56 -9.12
N ASN A 20 2.35 -0.60 -10.16
CA ASN A 20 0.91 -0.87 -10.04
C ASN A 20 0.59 -2.35 -9.79
N GLN A 21 1.50 -3.22 -10.20
CA GLN A 21 1.38 -4.67 -10.13
C GLN A 21 2.72 -5.25 -9.66
N PRO A 22 2.72 -6.46 -9.09
CA PRO A 22 3.96 -7.16 -8.79
C PRO A 22 4.87 -7.19 -10.04
N PRO A 23 6.14 -6.76 -9.94
CA PRO A 23 7.07 -6.79 -11.08
C PRO A 23 7.28 -8.19 -11.64
N ILE A 24 7.04 -9.22 -10.81
CA ILE A 24 7.18 -10.62 -11.15
C ILE A 24 5.94 -11.36 -10.66
N VAL A 25 5.36 -12.15 -11.56
CA VAL A 25 4.18 -12.98 -11.28
C VAL A 25 4.62 -14.43 -11.12
N PHE A 26 4.17 -15.05 -10.05
CA PHE A 26 4.43 -16.45 -9.71
C PHE A 26 3.27 -16.98 -8.86
N ASP A 27 3.32 -18.26 -8.50
CA ASP A 27 2.41 -18.79 -7.48
C ASP A 27 2.83 -18.24 -6.11
N TYR A 28 2.18 -17.14 -5.70
CA TYR A 28 2.50 -16.46 -4.44
C TYR A 28 2.29 -17.38 -3.23
N THR A 29 1.50 -18.43 -3.36
CA THR A 29 1.12 -19.32 -2.26
C THR A 29 1.82 -20.67 -2.27
N ASP A 30 2.75 -20.90 -3.21
CA ASP A 30 3.53 -22.14 -3.27
C ASP A 30 4.45 -22.26 -2.04
N PRO A 31 4.28 -23.28 -1.18
CA PRO A 31 5.13 -23.48 -0.01
C PRO A 31 6.60 -23.74 -0.37
N ASN A 32 6.90 -24.17 -1.61
CA ASN A 32 8.25 -24.45 -2.06
C ASN A 32 8.95 -23.22 -2.66
N ILE A 33 8.27 -22.08 -2.79
CA ILE A 33 8.77 -20.89 -3.49
C ILE A 33 10.12 -20.42 -2.93
N THR A 34 10.31 -20.51 -1.61
CA THR A 34 11.54 -20.10 -0.94
C THR A 34 12.76 -20.90 -1.36
N SER A 35 12.57 -22.17 -1.75
CA SER A 35 13.65 -23.04 -2.22
C SER A 35 13.95 -22.86 -3.71
N THR A 36 13.01 -22.29 -4.47
CA THR A 36 13.08 -22.15 -5.93
C THR A 36 13.36 -20.72 -6.40
N THR A 37 13.26 -19.72 -5.52
CA THR A 37 13.54 -18.32 -5.86
C THR A 37 14.97 -17.91 -5.53
N GLU A 38 15.58 -17.15 -6.46
CA GLU A 38 16.86 -16.46 -6.27
C GLU A 38 16.86 -15.59 -4.99
N LEU A 39 18.05 -15.38 -4.40
CA LEU A 39 18.22 -14.56 -3.19
C LEU A 39 17.65 -13.15 -3.34
N ALA A 40 17.64 -12.61 -4.56
CA ALA A 40 17.05 -11.32 -4.91
C ALA A 40 15.54 -11.22 -4.64
N PHE A 41 14.81 -12.34 -4.58
CA PHE A 41 13.39 -12.35 -4.17
C PHE A 41 13.18 -12.30 -2.66
N LYS A 42 14.22 -12.66 -1.88
CA LYS A 42 14.13 -12.72 -0.41
C LYS A 42 14.49 -11.39 0.26
N ILE A 43 15.15 -10.49 -0.45
CA ILE A 43 15.63 -9.22 0.09
C ILE A 43 15.12 -8.08 -0.81
N ALA A 44 14.27 -7.22 -0.23
CA ALA A 44 13.82 -6.03 -0.92
C ALA A 44 14.99 -5.04 -1.12
N PRO A 45 15.18 -4.47 -2.32
CA PRO A 45 16.18 -3.44 -2.52
C PRO A 45 15.81 -2.19 -1.73
N LYS A 46 16.81 -1.55 -1.09
CA LYS A 46 16.61 -0.26 -0.42
C LYS A 46 16.19 0.78 -1.45
N SER A 47 14.96 1.26 -1.32
CA SER A 47 14.43 2.32 -2.18
C SER A 47 13.30 3.07 -1.48
N THR A 48 13.09 4.31 -1.87
CA THR A 48 12.00 5.16 -1.36
C THR A 48 11.11 5.51 -2.53
N LYS A 49 10.06 4.71 -2.75
CA LYS A 49 9.12 4.84 -3.85
C LYS A 49 7.72 5.13 -3.34
N VAL A 50 7.03 6.06 -3.97
CA VAL A 50 5.65 6.42 -3.65
C VAL A 50 4.72 6.13 -4.82
N LYS A 51 3.45 5.89 -4.51
CA LYS A 51 2.39 5.78 -5.51
C LYS A 51 1.59 7.08 -5.53
N THR A 52 1.71 7.84 -6.62
CA THR A 52 0.89 9.04 -6.82
C THR A 52 -0.56 8.65 -7.15
N LEU A 53 -1.51 9.29 -6.45
CA LEU A 53 -2.95 9.11 -6.60
C LEU A 53 -3.57 10.46 -6.95
N LYS A 54 -4.42 10.46 -7.98
CA LYS A 54 -5.18 11.66 -8.34
C LYS A 54 -6.16 12.02 -7.23
N PHE A 55 -6.26 13.30 -6.90
CA PHE A 55 -7.24 13.79 -5.94
C PHE A 55 -8.64 13.29 -6.30
N ASN A 56 -9.37 12.82 -5.29
CA ASN A 56 -10.75 12.32 -5.38
C ASN A 56 -10.94 11.03 -6.22
N SER A 57 -9.86 10.39 -6.68
CA SER A 57 -9.96 9.11 -7.39
C SER A 57 -10.40 7.97 -6.46
N THR A 58 -11.15 7.01 -7.01
CA THR A 58 -11.45 5.75 -6.31
C THR A 58 -10.29 4.79 -6.52
N VAL A 59 -9.70 4.33 -5.43
CA VAL A 59 -8.55 3.42 -5.42
C VAL A 59 -9.00 2.08 -4.89
N GLN A 60 -8.73 1.02 -5.64
CA GLN A 60 -8.88 -0.37 -5.22
C GLN A 60 -7.50 -1.01 -5.12
N ILE A 61 -7.23 -1.68 -3.99
CA ILE A 61 -5.98 -2.38 -3.75
C ILE A 61 -6.30 -3.85 -3.54
N VAL A 62 -5.57 -4.71 -4.25
CA VAL A 62 -5.49 -6.14 -3.96
C VAL A 62 -4.18 -6.38 -3.23
N LEU A 63 -4.26 -6.74 -1.95
CA LEU A 63 -3.13 -7.14 -1.14
C LEU A 63 -2.99 -8.66 -1.25
N GLN A 64 -1.88 -9.15 -1.82
CA GLN A 64 -1.58 -10.57 -1.97
C GLN A 64 -0.44 -10.94 -1.03
N ASN A 65 -0.66 -11.93 -0.18
CA ASN A 65 0.37 -12.52 0.65
C ASN A 65 1.25 -13.47 -0.17
N THR A 66 2.51 -13.65 0.23
CA THR A 66 3.44 -14.58 -0.39
C THR A 66 3.94 -15.63 0.61
N ALA A 67 4.35 -16.79 0.12
CA ALA A 67 5.02 -17.83 0.89
C ALA A 67 6.56 -17.68 0.90
N ILE A 68 7.09 -16.53 0.44
CA ILE A 68 8.53 -16.23 0.46
C ILE A 68 8.98 -16.11 1.92
N VAL A 69 10.05 -16.82 2.28
CA VAL A 69 10.53 -17.05 3.66
C VAL A 69 9.54 -17.86 4.50
N SER A 70 8.33 -17.35 4.71
CA SER A 70 7.25 -18.01 5.42
C SER A 70 5.92 -17.32 5.08
N ALA A 71 4.83 -18.09 4.95
CA ALA A 71 3.50 -17.50 4.86
C ALA A 71 3.05 -17.01 6.24
N GLU A 72 2.73 -15.72 6.37
CA GLU A 72 2.37 -15.10 7.65
C GLU A 72 1.18 -14.13 7.50
N ASN A 73 0.39 -13.92 8.54
CA ASN A 73 -0.61 -12.86 8.52
C ASN A 73 0.04 -11.48 8.56
N HIS A 74 -0.37 -10.58 7.68
CA HIS A 74 0.14 -9.19 7.69
C HIS A 74 -1.00 -8.19 7.91
N PRO A 75 -1.08 -7.51 9.06
CA PRO A 75 -2.00 -6.40 9.27
C PRO A 75 -1.49 -5.16 8.53
N ILE A 76 -2.09 -4.84 7.38
CA ILE A 76 -1.71 -3.67 6.58
C ILE A 76 -2.55 -2.47 7.01
N HIS A 77 -1.87 -1.41 7.45
CA HIS A 77 -2.44 -0.14 7.84
C HIS A 77 -2.20 0.93 6.78
N ILE A 78 -3.21 1.77 6.53
CA ILE A 78 -3.13 2.92 5.61
C ILE A 78 -3.38 4.19 6.42
N HIS A 79 -2.39 5.08 6.46
CA HIS A 79 -2.52 6.38 7.10
C HIS A 79 -3.46 7.29 6.29
N GLY A 80 -4.09 8.25 6.95
CA GLY A 80 -4.90 9.28 6.28
C GLY A 80 -6.24 8.80 5.71
N PHE A 81 -6.52 7.50 5.70
CA PHE A 81 -7.72 6.91 5.12
C PHE A 81 -8.30 5.80 5.99
N ASN A 82 -9.63 5.77 6.04
CA ASN A 82 -10.35 4.51 6.20
C ASN A 82 -10.72 3.98 4.81
N PHE A 83 -10.89 2.67 4.70
CA PHE A 83 -11.24 1.97 3.48
C PHE A 83 -12.34 0.95 3.71
N HIS A 84 -13.08 0.65 2.64
CA HIS A 84 -14.04 -0.43 2.59
C HIS A 84 -13.32 -1.76 2.34
N VAL A 85 -13.56 -2.76 3.18
CA VAL A 85 -13.10 -4.13 2.97
C VAL A 85 -14.10 -4.84 2.06
N LEU A 86 -13.69 -5.14 0.84
CA LEU A 86 -14.59 -5.72 -0.16
C LEU A 86 -14.66 -7.23 -0.06
N ALA A 87 -13.52 -7.90 0.07
CA ALA A 87 -13.42 -9.35 0.19
C ALA A 87 -12.05 -9.77 0.71
N GLN A 88 -11.99 -11.01 1.21
CA GLN A 88 -10.75 -11.71 1.53
C GLN A 88 -10.86 -13.15 1.03
N GLY A 89 -9.72 -13.79 0.78
CA GLY A 89 -9.68 -15.18 0.38
C GLY A 89 -8.30 -15.79 0.58
N PHE A 90 -8.20 -17.07 0.24
CA PHE A 90 -6.95 -17.84 0.27
C PHE A 90 -6.48 -18.18 -1.14
N GLY A 91 -5.22 -18.55 -1.28
CA GLY A 91 -4.56 -18.81 -2.56
C GLY A 91 -4.16 -17.52 -3.27
N ASN A 92 -3.86 -17.65 -4.57
CA ASN A 92 -3.62 -16.51 -5.45
C ASN A 92 -4.94 -15.84 -5.84
N TYR A 93 -5.00 -14.52 -5.71
CA TYR A 93 -6.12 -13.72 -6.19
C TYR A 93 -6.35 -13.93 -7.69
N ASN A 94 -7.60 -14.13 -8.08
CA ASN A 94 -8.02 -14.22 -9.47
C ASN A 94 -9.27 -13.36 -9.66
N ALA A 95 -9.15 -12.25 -10.41
CA ALA A 95 -10.23 -11.28 -10.57
C ALA A 95 -11.54 -11.92 -11.10
N THR A 96 -11.45 -12.79 -12.11
CA THR A 96 -12.61 -13.46 -12.70
C THR A 96 -13.38 -14.30 -11.67
N ARG A 97 -12.67 -14.95 -10.74
CA ARG A 97 -13.26 -15.80 -9.69
C ARG A 97 -13.68 -15.01 -8.45
N ASP A 98 -12.93 -13.97 -8.10
CA ASP A 98 -12.98 -13.36 -6.77
C ASP A 98 -13.70 -12.02 -6.72
N GLU A 99 -13.72 -11.23 -7.80
CA GLU A 99 -14.51 -9.98 -7.85
C GLU A 99 -16.02 -10.20 -7.63
N PRO A 100 -16.64 -11.28 -8.13
CA PRO A 100 -18.04 -11.57 -7.81
C PRO A 100 -18.33 -11.77 -6.31
N LYS A 101 -17.30 -11.98 -5.48
CA LYS A 101 -17.43 -12.15 -4.03
C LYS A 101 -17.40 -10.83 -3.27
N PHE A 102 -17.19 -9.69 -3.94
CA PHE A 102 -17.09 -8.40 -3.28
C PHE A 102 -18.40 -8.01 -2.59
N ASN A 103 -18.31 -7.66 -1.32
CA ASN A 103 -19.39 -7.00 -0.62
C ASN A 103 -19.44 -5.52 -1.03
N LEU A 104 -20.28 -5.20 -2.01
CA LEU A 104 -20.50 -3.84 -2.51
C LEU A 104 -21.72 -3.14 -1.89
N VAL A 105 -22.44 -3.82 -0.99
CA VAL A 105 -23.68 -3.30 -0.40
C VAL A 105 -23.42 -2.71 0.98
N ASN A 106 -22.71 -3.43 1.84
CA ASN A 106 -22.40 -2.98 3.20
C ASN A 106 -21.01 -3.49 3.66
N PRO A 107 -19.92 -3.09 3.00
CA PRO A 107 -18.57 -3.47 3.39
C PRO A 107 -18.17 -2.81 4.72
N GLN A 108 -17.40 -3.53 5.53
CA GLN A 108 -16.80 -2.96 6.73
C GLN A 108 -15.86 -1.81 6.38
N ILE A 109 -15.84 -0.77 7.21
CA ILE A 109 -14.90 0.35 7.10
C ILE A 109 -13.81 0.16 8.16
N ARG A 110 -12.54 0.14 7.73
CA ARG A 110 -11.36 -0.08 8.59
C ARG A 110 -10.21 0.83 8.13
N ASN A 111 -9.21 1.02 8.98
CA ASN A 111 -7.91 1.61 8.61
C ASN A 111 -6.79 0.57 8.56
N THR A 112 -7.04 -0.64 9.09
CA THR A 112 -6.10 -1.76 9.12
C THR A 112 -6.83 -3.04 8.75
N ILE A 113 -6.23 -3.85 7.89
CA ILE A 113 -6.78 -5.13 7.44
C ILE A 113 -5.70 -6.20 7.46
N SER A 114 -6.03 -7.36 8.02
CA SER A 114 -5.18 -8.55 7.89
C SER A 114 -5.21 -9.06 6.45
N VAL A 115 -4.05 -9.32 5.88
CA VAL A 115 -3.90 -10.19 4.71
C VAL A 115 -3.74 -11.62 5.22
N PRO A 116 -4.66 -12.55 4.91
CA PRO A 116 -4.61 -13.91 5.45
C PRO A 116 -3.31 -14.64 5.10
N VAL A 117 -2.90 -15.60 5.95
CA VAL A 117 -1.77 -16.50 5.67
C VAL A 117 -2.02 -17.20 4.33
N GLY A 118 -1.12 -17.01 3.36
CA GLY A 118 -1.27 -17.60 2.02
C GLY A 118 -2.56 -17.16 1.31
N GLY A 119 -2.98 -15.90 1.48
CA GLY A 119 -4.22 -15.38 0.90
C GLY A 119 -4.14 -13.94 0.45
N TRP A 120 -5.30 -13.32 0.29
CA TRP A 120 -5.43 -11.97 -0.23
C TRP A 120 -6.57 -11.20 0.45
N SER A 121 -6.48 -9.87 0.39
CA SER A 121 -7.50 -8.93 0.87
C SER A 121 -7.71 -7.84 -0.19
N VAL A 122 -8.97 -7.48 -0.47
CA VAL A 122 -9.30 -6.36 -1.37
C VAL A 122 -9.93 -5.23 -0.59
N VAL A 123 -9.37 -4.03 -0.74
CA VAL A 123 -9.89 -2.82 -0.12
C VAL A 123 -10.14 -1.72 -1.15
N ARG A 124 -11.06 -0.81 -0.84
CA ARG A 124 -11.36 0.34 -1.70
C ARG A 124 -11.58 1.60 -0.88
N PHE A 125 -11.01 2.71 -1.31
CA PHE A 125 -11.20 4.03 -0.69
C PHE A 125 -11.19 5.14 -1.74
N GLN A 126 -11.52 6.35 -1.31
CA GLN A 126 -11.41 7.55 -2.13
C GLN A 126 -10.18 8.35 -1.68
N ALA A 127 -9.29 8.70 -2.62
CA ALA A 127 -8.10 9.49 -2.36
C ALA A 127 -8.44 10.99 -2.24
N ASN A 128 -9.26 11.35 -1.25
CA ASN A 128 -9.79 12.72 -1.05
C ASN A 128 -9.06 13.51 0.05
N ASN A 129 -7.90 13.02 0.51
CA ASN A 129 -7.07 13.64 1.53
C ASN A 129 -5.66 13.91 0.96
N PRO A 130 -5.37 15.12 0.45
CA PRO A 130 -4.08 15.49 -0.13
C PRO A 130 -2.93 15.33 0.86
N GLY A 131 -1.77 14.87 0.39
CA GLY A 131 -0.58 14.69 1.22
C GLY A 131 0.18 13.41 0.96
N VAL A 132 1.05 13.04 1.90
CA VAL A 132 1.87 11.82 1.83
C VAL A 132 1.47 10.88 2.97
N TRP A 133 1.00 9.69 2.62
CA TRP A 133 0.37 8.76 3.57
C TRP A 133 1.05 7.41 3.57
N LEU A 134 1.61 7.01 4.72
CA LEU A 134 2.29 5.73 4.88
C LEU A 134 1.29 4.56 4.77
N VAL A 135 1.71 3.51 4.07
CA VAL A 135 1.05 2.21 4.01
C VAL A 135 2.07 1.19 4.46
N HIS A 136 1.76 0.42 5.50
CA HIS A 136 2.74 -0.49 6.08
C HIS A 136 2.12 -1.66 6.82
N CYS A 137 2.91 -2.72 7.00
CA CYS A 137 2.59 -3.76 7.97
C CYS A 137 2.67 -3.18 9.39
N HIS A 138 1.68 -3.50 10.22
CA HIS A 138 1.58 -3.07 11.61
C HIS A 138 2.28 -4.06 12.58
N LEU A 139 3.03 -5.02 12.05
CA LEU A 139 4.03 -5.78 12.80
C LEU A 139 5.34 -4.99 12.78
N GLU A 140 5.78 -4.52 13.95
CA GLU A 140 6.89 -3.59 14.09
C GLU A 140 8.19 -4.13 13.47
N THR A 141 8.41 -5.44 13.47
CA THR A 141 9.59 -6.07 12.85
C THR A 141 9.62 -5.94 11.32
N HIS A 142 8.47 -5.89 10.65
CA HIS A 142 8.40 -5.86 9.18
C HIS A 142 8.53 -4.45 8.62
N LEU A 143 8.15 -3.42 9.39
CA LEU A 143 8.28 -2.02 9.00
C LEU A 143 9.74 -1.64 8.64
N PRO A 144 10.75 -1.87 9.50
CA PRO A 144 12.14 -1.53 9.19
C PRO A 144 12.76 -2.44 8.12
N TRP A 145 12.18 -3.62 7.86
CA TRP A 145 12.59 -4.48 6.74
C TRP A 145 12.09 -3.96 5.39
N GLY A 146 11.17 -2.99 5.38
CA GLY A 146 10.70 -2.34 4.17
C GLY A 146 9.35 -2.86 3.66
N LEU A 147 8.54 -3.54 4.49
CA LEU A 147 7.14 -3.83 4.16
C LEU A 147 6.29 -2.55 4.35
N ALA A 148 6.63 -1.55 3.55
CA ALA A 148 6.10 -0.20 3.61
C ALA A 148 6.24 0.51 2.25
N MET A 149 5.31 1.42 2.00
CA MET A 149 5.30 2.37 0.88
C MET A 149 4.53 3.62 1.32
N ALA A 150 4.53 4.70 0.53
CA ALA A 150 3.64 5.83 0.78
C ALA A 150 2.79 6.22 -0.44
N PHE A 151 1.54 6.58 -0.22
CA PHE A 151 0.73 7.25 -1.22
C PHE A 151 1.07 8.73 -1.23
N GLU A 152 1.23 9.31 -2.41
CA GLU A 152 1.24 10.75 -2.62
C GLU A 152 -0.10 11.12 -3.24
N VAL A 153 -0.95 11.81 -2.51
CA VAL A 153 -2.26 12.24 -3.00
C VAL A 153 -2.14 13.69 -3.44
N GLU A 154 -2.41 13.93 -4.73
CA GLU A 154 -2.32 15.25 -5.33
C GLU A 154 -3.24 16.26 -4.62
N ASN A 155 -2.87 17.55 -4.71
CA ASN A 155 -3.74 18.63 -4.27
C ASN A 155 -5.03 18.67 -5.11
N GLY A 156 -6.13 19.02 -4.47
CA GLY A 156 -7.41 19.28 -5.10
C GLY A 156 -7.49 20.68 -5.73
N PRO A 157 -8.66 21.06 -6.26
CA PRO A 157 -8.83 22.27 -7.06
C PRO A 157 -8.86 23.58 -6.25
N THR A 158 -8.93 23.52 -4.92
CA THR A 158 -9.01 24.70 -4.04
C THR A 158 -7.92 24.70 -2.99
N PRO A 159 -7.56 25.88 -2.42
CA PRO A 159 -6.61 25.95 -1.30
C PRO A 159 -7.03 25.13 -0.08
N SER A 160 -8.34 25.04 0.20
CA SER A 160 -8.89 24.21 1.28
C SER A 160 -8.79 22.70 1.02
N LEU A 161 -8.57 22.31 -0.23
CA LEU A 161 -8.33 20.93 -0.68
C LEU A 161 -6.88 20.74 -1.08
N SER A 162 -5.95 21.51 -0.49
CA SER A 162 -4.51 21.40 -0.72
C SER A 162 -3.79 21.24 0.61
N VAL A 163 -2.58 20.66 0.59
CA VAL A 163 -1.74 20.55 1.78
C VAL A 163 -1.39 21.96 2.30
N PRO A 164 -1.60 22.26 3.59
CA PRO A 164 -1.21 23.55 4.18
C PRO A 164 0.32 23.68 4.28
N PRO A 165 0.85 24.91 4.46
CA PRO A 165 2.26 25.09 4.74
C PRO A 165 2.72 24.28 5.96
N PRO A 166 3.97 23.78 5.97
CA PRO A 166 4.58 23.18 7.15
C PRO A 166 4.49 24.11 8.37
N PRO A 167 4.23 23.58 9.58
CA PRO A 167 4.33 24.35 10.81
C PRO A 167 5.72 24.98 10.97
N ALA A 168 5.79 26.17 11.58
CA ALA A 168 7.05 26.90 11.76
C ALA A 168 8.06 26.17 12.66
N ASP A 169 7.58 25.26 13.49
CA ASP A 169 8.33 24.42 14.42
C ASP A 169 8.56 22.99 13.90
N LEU A 170 8.33 22.74 12.60
CA LEU A 170 8.64 21.44 12.00
C LEU A 170 10.13 21.10 12.23
N PRO A 171 10.46 19.93 12.82
CA PRO A 171 11.84 19.53 13.03
C PRO A 171 12.62 19.45 11.72
N ARG A 172 13.86 19.97 11.72
CA ARG A 172 14.75 19.91 10.57
C ARG A 172 15.40 18.53 10.47
N CYS A 173 15.53 18.05 9.23
CA CYS A 173 16.22 16.80 8.90
C CYS A 173 17.74 16.93 9.03
#